data_AF-A0A9E5V2V5-F1
#
_entry.id   AF-A0A9E5V2V5-F1
#
_cell.length_a   1.000
_cell.length_b   1.000
_cell.length_c   1.000
_cell.angle_alpha   90.00
_cell.angle_beta   90.00
_cell.angle_gamma   90.00
#
_symmetry.space_group_name_H-M   'P 1'
#
loop_
_entity.id
_entity.type
_entity.pdbx_description
1 polymer ?
#
loop_
_entity_poly.entity_id
_entity_poly.type
_entity_poly.pdbx_seq_one_letter_code
_entity_poly.pdbx_strand_id
1 'polypeptide(L)'
;MRLLNPKTDDDGEIQKMDTLPGTRLGYLFYGWSQDKLPPQIRGVIVTEGSFNALAIQQALNKMYGGVTRNPWRVIAASGSGATTHQREVLKELKDAGYKVVVSPDTDKAGLHMLQKMKETDSMTHYALTGDQKKDWNDCLKEMGHDEFAKFFISRIKSVKK
;
A
#
# COMPACT_ATOMS: atom_id res chain seq x y z
N MET A 1 -13.54 6.79 13.29
CA MET A 1 -14.92 6.26 13.27
C MET A 1 -15.41 6.28 11.83
N ARG A 2 -16.04 5.22 11.28
CA ARG A 2 -16.63 5.31 9.93
C ARG A 2 -17.85 6.24 9.97
N LEU A 3 -17.93 7.15 9.00
CA LEU A 3 -19.05 8.07 8.87
C LEU A 3 -20.26 7.33 8.32
N LEU A 4 -21.44 7.51 8.96
CA LEU A 4 -22.71 6.97 8.45
C LEU A 4 -23.08 7.61 7.11
N ASN A 5 -22.79 8.90 6.96
CA ASN A 5 -22.90 9.64 5.71
C ASN A 5 -21.52 10.21 5.36
N PRO A 6 -20.90 9.76 4.25
CA PRO A 6 -19.65 10.34 3.78
C PRO A 6 -19.79 11.85 3.56
N LYS A 7 -18.76 12.61 3.91
CA LYS A 7 -18.71 14.08 3.69
C LYS A 7 -17.63 14.41 2.67
N THR A 8 -17.81 15.47 1.90
CA THR A 8 -16.74 16.00 1.05
C THR A 8 -15.78 16.79 1.94
N ASP A 9 -14.49 16.49 1.88
CA ASP A 9 -13.45 17.26 2.59
C ASP A 9 -13.11 18.57 1.85
N ASP A 10 -12.25 19.38 2.47
CA ASP A 10 -11.83 20.69 1.95
C ASP A 10 -11.11 20.57 0.59
N ASP A 11 -10.62 19.37 0.23
CA ASP A 11 -9.90 19.07 -1.00
C ASP A 11 -10.85 18.51 -2.10
N GLY A 12 -12.16 18.42 -1.81
CA GLY A 12 -13.17 17.93 -2.75
C GLY A 12 -13.29 16.40 -2.81
N GLU A 13 -12.59 15.66 -1.94
CA GLU A 13 -12.59 14.20 -1.91
C GLU A 13 -13.62 13.67 -0.90
N ILE A 14 -14.12 12.45 -1.12
CA ILE A 14 -15.13 11.84 -0.25
C ILE A 14 -14.46 11.22 0.98
N GLN A 15 -14.65 11.86 2.13
CA GLN A 15 -14.21 11.35 3.44
C GLN A 15 -15.22 10.34 3.99
N LYS A 16 -14.75 9.10 4.22
CA LYS A 16 -15.56 7.98 4.77
C LYS A 16 -15.27 7.66 6.24
N MET A 17 -14.24 8.29 6.83
CA MET A 17 -13.87 8.10 8.24
C MET A 17 -13.51 9.42 8.90
N ASP A 18 -14.02 9.65 10.11
CA ASP A 18 -13.53 10.69 11.00
C ASP A 18 -12.17 10.30 11.57
N THR A 19 -11.26 11.24 11.44
CA THR A 19 -9.95 11.30 12.08
C THR A 19 -10.04 12.16 13.33
N LEU A 20 -9.07 12.04 14.24
CA LEU A 20 -8.96 12.99 15.35
C LEU A 20 -8.83 14.42 14.80
N PRO A 21 -9.44 15.43 15.44
CA PRO A 21 -9.29 16.82 15.03
C PRO A 21 -7.81 17.18 14.78
N GLY A 22 -7.53 17.79 13.61
CA GLY A 22 -6.17 18.15 13.18
C GLY A 22 -5.39 17.03 12.46
N THR A 23 -5.79 15.76 12.57
CA THR A 23 -5.16 14.67 11.81
C THR A 23 -5.85 14.47 10.48
N ARG A 24 -5.10 14.48 9.38
CA ARG A 24 -5.66 14.24 8.05
C ARG A 24 -5.07 12.95 7.46
N LEU A 25 -5.83 11.86 7.48
CA LEU A 25 -5.38 10.54 6.98
C LEU A 25 -4.95 10.58 5.52
N GLY A 26 -5.52 11.50 4.73
CA GLY A 26 -5.16 11.72 3.34
C GLY A 26 -3.72 12.21 3.13
N TYR A 27 -3.01 12.68 4.16
CA TYR A 27 -1.61 13.09 4.06
C TYR A 27 -0.64 12.09 4.70
N LEU A 28 -1.15 10.98 5.22
CA LEU A 28 -0.37 10.04 6.00
C LEU A 28 -0.26 8.70 5.28
N PHE A 29 0.90 8.08 5.38
CA PHE A 29 1.05 6.66 5.14
C PHE A 29 1.24 5.95 6.46
N TYR A 30 0.49 4.88 6.70
CA TYR A 30 0.87 3.98 7.78
C TYR A 30 2.19 3.30 7.41
N GLY A 31 3.13 3.24 8.35
CA GLY A 31 4.43 2.59 8.17
C GLY A 31 5.52 3.46 7.54
N TRP A 32 5.23 4.74 7.22
CA TRP A 32 6.24 5.67 6.71
C TRP A 32 5.84 7.14 6.94
N SER A 33 6.78 7.92 7.49
CA SER A 33 6.61 9.36 7.77
C SER A 33 6.80 10.27 6.54
N GLN A 34 7.12 9.70 5.38
CA GLN A 34 7.50 10.45 4.16
C GLN A 34 8.91 11.05 4.20
N ASP A 35 9.70 10.73 5.21
CA ASP A 35 11.13 11.06 5.24
C ASP A 35 11.93 10.23 4.22
N LYS A 36 13.19 10.64 3.99
CA LYS A 36 14.12 9.90 3.11
C LYS A 36 14.15 8.41 3.46
N LEU A 37 13.87 7.59 2.45
CA LEU A 37 13.95 6.14 2.60
C LEU A 37 15.40 5.71 2.87
N PRO A 38 15.60 4.70 3.73
CA PRO A 38 16.93 4.15 3.96
C PRO A 38 17.61 3.67 2.66
N PRO A 39 18.96 3.77 2.54
CA PRO A 39 19.67 3.51 1.28
C PRO A 39 19.51 2.09 0.72
N GLN A 40 19.07 1.11 1.50
CA GLN A 40 18.80 -0.25 1.03
C GLN A 40 17.44 -0.39 0.32
N ILE A 41 16.52 0.54 0.55
CA ILE A 41 15.18 0.47 -0.03
C ILE A 41 15.28 0.70 -1.55
N ARG A 42 14.63 -0.18 -2.31
CA ARG A 42 14.54 -0.15 -3.78
C ARG A 42 13.11 0.02 -4.25
N GLY A 43 12.14 -0.20 -3.37
CA GLY A 43 10.73 -0.03 -3.69
C GLY A 43 9.84 0.09 -2.47
N VAL A 44 8.66 0.61 -2.71
CA VAL A 44 7.56 0.73 -1.76
C VAL A 44 6.40 -0.15 -2.19
N ILE A 45 5.79 -0.84 -1.23
CA ILE A 45 4.56 -1.63 -1.42
C ILE A 45 3.44 -0.91 -0.69
N VAL A 46 2.36 -0.60 -1.40
CA VAL A 46 1.24 0.20 -0.89
C VAL A 46 0.01 -0.68 -0.76
N THR A 47 -0.49 -0.88 0.45
CA THR A 47 -1.74 -1.60 0.73
C THR A 47 -2.87 -0.63 1.09
N GLU A 48 -4.12 -1.12 1.12
CA GLU A 48 -5.24 -0.35 1.67
C GLU A 48 -5.18 -0.26 3.19
N GLY A 49 -5.01 -1.40 3.85
CA GLY A 49 -5.03 -1.54 5.30
C GLY A 49 -3.65 -1.74 5.93
N SER A 50 -3.49 -1.23 7.15
CA SER A 50 -2.26 -1.34 7.94
C SER A 50 -1.88 -2.78 8.30
N PHE A 51 -2.87 -3.67 8.52
CA PHE A 51 -2.60 -5.08 8.82
C PHE A 51 -2.01 -5.84 7.63
N ASN A 52 -2.49 -5.56 6.41
CA ASN A 52 -1.85 -6.08 5.19
C ASN A 52 -0.41 -5.58 5.06
N ALA A 53 -0.18 -4.30 5.36
CA ALA A 53 1.18 -3.74 5.34
C ALA A 53 2.10 -4.44 6.34
N LEU A 54 1.63 -4.67 7.58
CA LEU A 54 2.38 -5.39 8.59
C LEU A 54 2.66 -6.84 8.17
N ALA A 55 1.65 -7.56 7.67
CA ALA A 55 1.77 -8.94 7.24
C ALA A 55 2.85 -9.12 6.17
N ILE A 56 2.87 -8.25 5.17
CA ILE A 56 3.90 -8.24 4.13
C ILE A 56 5.24 -7.82 4.71
N GLN A 57 5.31 -6.73 5.49
CA GLN A 57 6.58 -6.22 6.01
C GLN A 57 7.30 -7.26 6.88
N GLN A 58 6.58 -7.96 7.76
CA GLN A 58 7.19 -8.96 8.64
C GLN A 58 7.71 -10.18 7.88
N ALA A 59 6.95 -10.64 6.87
CA ALA A 59 7.36 -11.76 6.03
C ALA A 59 8.58 -11.42 5.17
N LEU A 60 8.59 -10.24 4.55
CA LEU A 60 9.74 -9.77 3.77
C LEU A 60 10.95 -9.51 4.66
N ASN A 61 10.76 -8.94 5.85
CA ASN A 61 11.86 -8.78 6.81
C ASN A 61 12.49 -10.12 7.15
N LYS A 62 11.69 -11.16 7.41
CA LYS A 62 12.21 -12.51 7.68
C LYS A 62 12.98 -13.05 6.47
N MET A 63 12.40 -12.98 5.28
CA MET A 63 13.01 -13.49 4.03
C MET A 63 14.34 -12.81 3.69
N TYR A 64 14.45 -11.49 3.91
CA TYR A 64 15.66 -10.73 3.58
C TYR A 64 16.67 -10.62 4.73
N GLY A 65 16.41 -11.26 5.88
CA GLY A 65 17.34 -11.25 7.03
C GLY A 65 17.32 -9.95 7.84
N GLY A 66 16.16 -9.30 7.94
CA GLY A 66 15.89 -8.16 8.81
C GLY A 66 15.56 -6.85 8.08
N VAL A 67 15.11 -5.86 8.85
CA VAL A 67 14.71 -4.51 8.34
C VAL A 67 15.85 -3.79 7.61
N THR A 68 17.10 -4.01 8.04
CA THR A 68 18.28 -3.34 7.46
C THR A 68 18.70 -3.94 6.12
N ARG A 69 18.21 -5.12 5.78
CA ARG A 69 18.53 -5.84 4.53
C ARG A 69 17.34 -5.96 3.58
N ASN A 70 16.13 -5.72 4.08
CA ASN A 70 14.92 -5.75 3.27
C ASN A 70 14.90 -4.56 2.28
N PRO A 71 14.85 -4.82 0.96
CA PRO A 71 14.80 -3.75 -0.05
C PRO A 71 13.40 -3.12 -0.19
N TRP A 72 12.42 -3.61 0.56
CA TRP A 72 11.04 -3.15 0.50
C TRP A 72 10.62 -2.42 1.77
N ARG A 73 9.99 -1.27 1.58
CA ARG A 73 9.18 -0.61 2.59
C ARG A 73 7.71 -0.85 2.28
N VAL A 74 6.97 -1.41 3.23
CA VAL A 74 5.53 -1.61 3.08
C VAL A 74 4.78 -0.53 3.85
N ILE A 75 3.82 0.10 3.19
CA ILE A 75 3.03 1.21 3.70
C ILE A 75 1.55 0.97 3.41
N ALA A 76 0.66 1.68 4.10
CA ALA A 76 -0.77 1.64 3.79
C ALA A 76 -1.38 3.03 3.63
N ALA A 77 -2.31 3.16 2.69
CA ALA A 77 -3.18 4.34 2.58
C ALA A 77 -4.20 4.43 3.74
N SER A 78 -4.32 3.38 4.56
CA SER A 78 -5.12 3.35 5.79
C SER A 78 -6.60 3.74 5.58
N GLY A 79 -7.19 3.23 4.50
CA GLY A 79 -8.61 3.46 4.20
C GLY A 79 -8.96 4.83 3.60
N SER A 80 -7.96 5.64 3.22
CA SER A 80 -8.18 6.93 2.51
C SER A 80 -8.39 6.79 1.00
N GLY A 81 -8.24 5.58 0.43
CA GLY A 81 -8.42 5.33 -1.00
C GLY A 81 -7.36 5.96 -1.90
N ALA A 82 -6.12 6.11 -1.38
CA ALA A 82 -5.00 6.75 -2.07
C ALA A 82 -5.36 8.15 -2.59
N THR A 83 -5.36 9.15 -1.70
CA THR A 83 -5.69 10.56 -1.99
C THR A 83 -4.75 11.19 -3.02
N THR A 84 -5.09 12.39 -3.51
CA THR A 84 -4.23 13.12 -4.46
C THR A 84 -2.81 13.31 -3.93
N HIS A 85 -2.67 13.79 -2.69
CA HIS A 85 -1.37 13.92 -2.02
C HIS A 85 -0.57 12.60 -1.99
N GLN A 86 -1.21 11.51 -1.56
CA GLN A 86 -0.55 10.20 -1.51
C GLN A 86 -0.09 9.74 -2.91
N ARG A 87 -0.88 10.00 -3.95
CA ARG A 87 -0.52 9.66 -5.33
C ARG A 87 0.66 10.49 -5.83
N GLU A 88 0.68 11.79 -5.54
CA GLU A 88 1.80 12.69 -5.89
C GLU A 88 3.11 12.24 -5.24
N VAL A 89 3.10 11.95 -3.94
CA VAL A 89 4.28 11.43 -3.22
C VAL A 89 4.77 10.11 -3.81
N LEU A 90 3.86 9.21 -4.18
CA LEU A 90 4.23 7.93 -4.80
C LEU A 90 4.76 8.12 -6.23
N LYS A 91 4.24 9.10 -6.96
CA LYS A 91 4.76 9.47 -8.28
C LYS A 91 6.17 10.04 -8.19
N GLU A 92 6.45 10.89 -7.21
CA GLU A 92 7.82 11.40 -6.96
C GLU A 92 8.81 10.25 -6.68
N LEU A 93 8.41 9.28 -5.86
CA LEU A 93 9.23 8.07 -5.64
C LEU A 93 9.44 7.29 -6.93
N LYS A 94 8.39 7.09 -7.72
CA LYS A 94 8.51 6.42 -9.01
C LYS A 94 9.50 7.14 -9.93
N ASP A 95 9.36 8.46 -10.05
CA ASP A 95 10.18 9.29 -10.92
C ASP A 95 11.64 9.36 -10.45
N ALA A 96 11.87 9.21 -9.13
CA ALA A 96 13.18 9.00 -8.53
C ALA A 96 13.75 7.56 -8.72
N GLY A 97 13.04 6.69 -9.44
CA GLY A 97 13.49 5.34 -9.82
C GLY A 97 13.09 4.22 -8.85
N TYR A 98 12.25 4.50 -7.84
CA TYR A 98 11.77 3.45 -6.94
C TYR A 98 10.68 2.61 -7.60
N LYS A 99 10.65 1.31 -7.27
CA LYS A 99 9.49 0.47 -7.61
C LYS A 99 8.34 0.81 -6.68
N VAL A 100 7.26 1.39 -7.21
CA VAL A 100 5.99 1.53 -6.51
C VAL A 100 5.06 0.37 -6.87
N VAL A 101 4.82 -0.53 -5.89
CA VAL A 101 3.95 -1.70 -6.02
C VAL A 101 2.62 -1.43 -5.32
N VAL A 102 1.51 -1.45 -6.04
CA VAL A 102 0.18 -1.31 -5.44
C VAL A 102 -0.40 -2.70 -5.16
N SER A 103 -0.71 -2.96 -3.90
CA SER A 103 -1.07 -4.28 -3.38
C SER A 103 -2.39 -4.23 -2.60
N PRO A 104 -3.52 -3.90 -3.26
CA PRO A 104 -4.80 -3.76 -2.60
C PRO A 104 -5.44 -5.12 -2.33
N ASP A 105 -6.60 -5.11 -1.69
CA ASP A 105 -7.43 -6.31 -1.59
C ASP A 105 -8.08 -6.61 -2.94
N THR A 106 -8.42 -7.88 -3.21
CA THR A 106 -9.04 -8.28 -4.49
C THR A 106 -10.57 -8.05 -4.44
N ASP A 107 -11.00 -6.88 -4.00
CA ASP A 107 -12.39 -6.45 -3.96
C ASP A 107 -12.65 -5.21 -4.82
N LYS A 108 -13.89 -4.69 -4.82
CA LYS A 108 -14.24 -3.51 -5.63
C LYS A 108 -13.47 -2.25 -5.21
N ALA A 109 -13.23 -2.05 -3.91
CA ALA A 109 -12.54 -0.88 -3.40
C ALA A 109 -11.05 -0.93 -3.77
N GLY A 110 -10.43 -2.11 -3.63
CA GLY A 110 -9.05 -2.32 -3.99
C GLY A 110 -8.76 -2.22 -5.47
N LEU A 111 -9.65 -2.75 -6.31
CA LEU A 111 -9.54 -2.56 -7.77
C LEU A 111 -9.74 -1.09 -8.16
N HIS A 112 -10.58 -0.34 -7.45
CA HIS A 112 -10.72 1.10 -7.68
C HIS A 112 -9.45 1.88 -7.30
N MET A 113 -8.83 1.56 -6.16
CA MET A 113 -7.53 2.12 -5.78
C MET A 113 -6.46 1.80 -6.83
N LEU A 114 -6.39 0.55 -7.29
CA LEU A 114 -5.45 0.14 -8.34
C LEU A 114 -5.65 0.95 -9.64
N GLN A 115 -6.90 1.12 -10.06
CA GLN A 115 -7.23 1.91 -11.24
C GLN A 115 -6.82 3.38 -11.07
N LYS A 116 -7.14 4.01 -9.94
CA LYS A 116 -6.78 5.41 -9.63
C LYS A 116 -5.25 5.62 -9.64
N MET A 117 -4.50 4.68 -9.07
CA MET A 117 -3.03 4.68 -9.07
C MET A 117 -2.44 4.55 -10.48
N LYS A 118 -3.08 3.74 -11.34
CA LYS A 118 -2.68 3.55 -12.73
C LYS A 118 -2.96 4.79 -13.58
N GLU A 119 -4.16 5.36 -13.47
CA GLU A 119 -4.58 6.55 -14.23
C GLU A 119 -3.73 7.79 -13.92
N THR A 120 -3.29 7.91 -12.67
CA THR A 120 -2.42 9.01 -12.23
C THR A 120 -0.93 8.72 -12.40
N ASP A 121 -0.58 7.60 -13.05
CA ASP A 121 0.79 7.19 -13.31
C ASP A 121 1.66 7.18 -12.03
N SER A 122 1.07 6.80 -10.90
CA SER A 122 1.70 6.83 -9.57
C SER A 122 2.22 5.45 -9.14
N MET A 123 2.29 4.49 -10.06
CA MET A 123 2.68 3.11 -9.79
C MET A 123 3.53 2.52 -10.91
N THR A 124 4.27 1.46 -10.59
CA THR A 124 5.09 0.69 -11.56
C THR A 124 4.67 -0.77 -11.65
N HIS A 125 4.17 -1.33 -10.56
CA HIS A 125 3.81 -2.72 -10.42
C HIS A 125 2.55 -2.86 -9.57
N TYR A 126 1.94 -4.03 -9.63
CA TYR A 126 0.84 -4.41 -8.76
C TYR A 126 1.01 -5.84 -8.25
N ALA A 127 0.39 -6.14 -7.12
CA ALA A 127 0.24 -7.49 -6.59
C ALA A 127 -1.21 -7.68 -6.13
N LEU A 128 -1.79 -8.84 -6.39
CA LEU A 128 -3.14 -9.21 -5.94
C LEU A 128 -3.09 -10.60 -5.33
N THR A 129 -3.91 -10.84 -4.31
CA THR A 129 -4.02 -12.16 -3.65
C THR A 129 -4.48 -13.23 -4.65
N GLY A 130 -5.34 -12.82 -5.59
CA GLY A 130 -5.96 -13.71 -6.57
C GLY A 130 -7.19 -14.43 -6.03
N ASP A 131 -7.58 -14.16 -4.79
CA ASP A 131 -8.78 -14.67 -4.13
C ASP A 131 -9.58 -13.47 -3.59
N GLN A 132 -10.83 -13.33 -4.01
CA GLN A 132 -11.71 -12.22 -3.62
C GLN A 132 -12.14 -12.28 -2.15
N LYS A 133 -11.91 -13.40 -1.47
CA LYS A 133 -12.29 -13.61 -0.07
C LYS A 133 -11.12 -13.51 0.91
N LYS A 134 -9.90 -13.28 0.41
CA LYS A 134 -8.68 -13.24 1.22
C LYS A 134 -7.93 -11.94 1.03
N ASP A 135 -7.52 -11.37 2.15
CA ASP A 135 -6.52 -10.31 2.19
C ASP A 135 -5.11 -10.89 2.37
N TRP A 136 -4.11 -10.01 2.41
CA TRP A 136 -2.70 -10.43 2.57
C TRP A 136 -2.41 -11.01 3.94
N ASN A 137 -3.14 -10.59 4.97
CA ASN A 137 -3.01 -11.12 6.32
C ASN A 137 -3.57 -12.55 6.42
N ASP A 138 -4.65 -12.86 5.71
CA ASP A 138 -5.19 -14.21 5.61
C ASP A 138 -4.24 -15.15 4.85
N CYS A 139 -3.66 -14.69 3.74
CA CYS A 139 -2.61 -15.44 3.05
C CYS A 139 -1.42 -15.75 3.98
N LEU A 140 -0.99 -14.78 4.80
CA LEU A 140 0.08 -15.03 5.77
C LEU A 140 -0.31 -16.06 6.83
N LYS A 141 -1.53 -16.00 7.38
CA LYS A 141 -1.98 -16.96 8.41
C LYS A 141 -1.99 -18.39 7.88
N GLU A 142 -2.36 -18.58 6.62
CA GLU A 142 -2.46 -19.92 6.01
C GLU A 142 -1.08 -20.49 5.62
N MET A 143 -0.23 -19.67 5.02
CA MET A 143 1.07 -20.12 4.45
C MET A 143 2.22 -20.05 5.46
N GLY A 144 2.10 -19.21 6.48
CA GLY A 144 3.22 -18.80 7.32
C GLY A 144 4.21 -17.89 6.59
N HIS A 145 5.18 -17.36 7.32
CA HIS A 145 6.02 -16.24 6.86
C HIS A 145 6.86 -16.54 5.61
N ASP A 146 7.50 -17.71 5.55
CA ASP A 146 8.51 -17.99 4.51
C ASP A 146 7.86 -18.31 3.16
N GLU A 147 6.76 -19.06 3.18
CA GLU A 147 5.99 -19.37 1.97
C GLU A 147 5.22 -18.13 1.49
N PHE A 148 4.58 -17.40 2.41
CA PHE A 148 3.89 -16.16 2.07
C PHE A 148 4.81 -15.12 1.42
N ALA A 149 6.04 -14.97 1.92
CA ALA A 149 7.00 -14.01 1.35
C ALA A 149 7.34 -14.35 -0.11
N LYS A 150 7.61 -15.63 -0.40
CA LYS A 150 7.87 -16.12 -1.77
C LYS A 150 6.63 -15.95 -2.66
N PHE A 151 5.47 -16.32 -2.14
CA PHE A 151 4.20 -16.17 -2.82
C PHE A 151 3.94 -14.71 -3.18
N PHE A 152 4.05 -13.78 -2.23
CA PHE A 152 3.86 -12.35 -2.44
C PHE A 152 4.77 -11.80 -3.54
N ILE A 153 6.08 -12.06 -3.48
CA ILE A 153 7.03 -11.60 -4.50
C ILE A 153 6.68 -12.16 -5.88
N SER A 154 6.22 -13.42 -5.96
CA SER A 154 5.79 -14.03 -7.23
C SER A 154 4.54 -13.36 -7.84
N ARG A 155 3.74 -12.67 -7.02
CA ARG A 155 2.54 -11.95 -7.47
C ARG A 155 2.83 -10.54 -8.00
N ILE A 156 4.03 -10.01 -7.80
CA ILE A 156 4.41 -8.68 -8.30
C ILE A 156 4.50 -8.72 -9.82
N LYS A 157 3.63 -7.94 -10.49
CA LYS A 157 3.56 -7.82 -11.95
C LYS A 157 3.78 -6.37 -12.36
N SER A 158 4.54 -6.11 -13.43
CA SER A 158 4.69 -4.74 -13.94
C SER A 158 3.40 -4.26 -14.59
N VAL A 159 3.12 -2.96 -14.46
CA VAL A 159 2.12 -2.32 -15.32
C VAL A 159 2.73 -2.25 -16.72
N LYS A 160 2.13 -2.97 -17.68
CA LYS A 160 2.52 -2.79 -19.09
C LYS A 160 2.08 -1.40 -19.52
N LYS A 161 3.00 -0.66 -20.15
CA LYS A 161 2.69 0.58 -20.86
C LYS A 161 1.78 0.29 -22.05
#